data_AF-A0AAV5MTB9-F1
#
_entry.id   AF-A0AAV5MTB9-F1
#
_cell.length_a   1.000
_cell.length_b   1.000
_cell.length_c   1.000
_cell.angle_alpha   90.00
_cell.angle_beta   90.00
_cell.angle_gamma   90.00
#
_symmetry.space_group_name_H-M   'P 1'
#
loop_
_entity.id
_entity.type
_entity.pdbx_description
1 polymer ?
#
loop_
_entity_poly.entity_id
_entity_poly.type
_entity_poly.pdbx_seq_one_letter_code
_entity_poly.pdbx_strand_id
1 'polypeptide(L)'
;MKTASSSPSRSFPLLLLTLCTYFVSLYSTFSSVLGDAGSCFASLIIENEATSKPLYWKVTNPTLSPSHLQDLPSFTRSVYERDHAIITPKSHVFSPLPEWTKTLEAYLITPEMGAHFVMYLGKMQDFDCKDS
;
A
#
# COMPACT_ATOMS: atom_id res chain seq x y z
N MET A 1 -57.81 61.31 -7.48
CA MET A 1 -57.14 60.41 -6.52
C MET A 1 -56.15 59.55 -7.31
N LYS A 2 -54.84 59.74 -7.10
CA LYS A 2 -53.75 59.12 -7.89
C LYS A 2 -53.49 57.70 -7.38
N THR A 3 -53.55 56.70 -8.25
CA THR A 3 -53.08 55.33 -7.97
C THR A 3 -51.61 55.20 -8.39
N ALA A 4 -50.75 54.84 -7.43
CA ALA A 4 -49.31 54.64 -7.62
C ALA A 4 -49.01 53.26 -8.23
N SER A 5 -48.20 53.24 -9.29
CA SER A 5 -47.65 52.01 -9.87
C SER A 5 -46.33 51.65 -9.19
N SER A 6 -46.27 50.49 -8.53
CA SER A 6 -45.04 49.95 -7.94
C SER A 6 -44.20 49.25 -9.01
N SER A 7 -42.99 49.74 -9.24
CA SER A 7 -41.99 49.15 -10.12
C SER A 7 -41.24 47.98 -9.43
N PRO A 8 -40.92 46.88 -10.13
CA PRO A 8 -40.21 45.76 -9.53
C PRO A 8 -38.71 46.08 -9.38
N SER A 9 -38.18 45.82 -8.19
CA SER A 9 -36.79 46.06 -7.80
C SER A 9 -35.80 45.24 -8.62
N ARG A 10 -34.93 45.92 -9.38
CA ARG A 10 -33.85 45.36 -10.22
C ARG A 10 -32.65 44.75 -9.44
N SER A 11 -32.74 44.58 -8.12
CA SER A 11 -31.61 44.19 -7.25
C SER A 11 -31.38 42.67 -7.14
N PHE A 12 -32.42 41.86 -7.36
CA PHE A 12 -32.35 40.40 -7.25
C PHE A 12 -31.41 39.68 -8.24
N PRO A 13 -31.35 40.02 -9.55
CA PRO A 13 -30.51 39.29 -10.50
C PRO A 13 -29.01 39.54 -10.29
N LEU A 14 -28.62 40.71 -9.78
CA LEU A 14 -27.22 41.06 -9.49
C LEU A 14 -26.66 40.29 -8.29
N LEU A 15 -27.49 40.05 -7.26
CA LEU A 15 -27.09 39.26 -6.09
C LEU A 15 -26.89 37.78 -6.46
N LEU A 16 -27.71 37.24 -7.35
CA LEU A 16 -27.58 35.86 -7.82
C LEU A 16 -26.33 35.67 -8.69
N LEU A 17 -26.04 36.63 -9.58
CA LEU A 17 -24.84 36.60 -10.41
C LEU A 17 -23.55 36.67 -9.59
N THR A 18 -23.52 37.49 -8.54
CA THR A 18 -22.36 37.60 -7.64
C THR A 18 -22.16 36.34 -6.78
N LEU A 19 -23.24 35.67 -6.37
CA LEU A 19 -23.14 34.38 -5.70
C LEU A 19 -22.60 33.31 -6.65
N CYS A 20 -23.10 33.24 -7.89
CA CYS A 20 -22.66 32.26 -8.89
C CYS A 20 -21.18 32.42 -9.23
N THR A 21 -20.67 33.64 -9.42
CA THR A 21 -19.24 33.85 -9.71
C THR A 21 -18.34 33.49 -8.53
N TYR A 22 -18.81 33.69 -7.30
CA TYR A 22 -18.12 33.26 -6.09
C TYR A 22 -18.04 31.73 -6.00
N PHE A 23 -19.14 31.02 -6.24
CA PHE A 23 -19.16 29.56 -6.24
C PHE A 23 -18.29 28.94 -7.34
N VAL A 24 -18.27 29.54 -8.54
CA VAL A 24 -17.40 29.07 -9.63
C VAL A 24 -15.92 29.26 -9.29
N SER A 25 -15.53 30.40 -8.69
CA SER A 25 -14.15 30.63 -8.24
C SER A 25 -13.73 29.68 -7.12
N LEU A 26 -14.63 29.38 -6.19
CA LEU A 26 -14.36 28.44 -5.10
C LEU A 26 -14.16 27.02 -5.61
N TYR A 27 -14.93 26.60 -6.63
CA TYR A 27 -14.78 25.28 -7.24
C TYR A 27 -13.47 25.17 -8.04
N SER A 28 -13.09 26.22 -8.79
CA SER A 28 -11.85 26.22 -9.58
C SER A 28 -10.57 26.18 -8.72
N THR A 29 -10.58 26.79 -7.54
CA THR A 29 -9.44 26.72 -6.59
C THR A 29 -9.34 25.36 -5.89
N PHE A 30 -10.46 24.64 -5.75
CA PHE A 30 -10.48 23.29 -5.17
C PHE A 30 -9.98 22.23 -6.16
N SER A 31 -10.31 22.35 -7.45
CA SER A 31 -9.87 21.40 -8.48
C SER A 31 -8.37 21.45 -8.78
N SER A 32 -7.66 22.54 -8.44
CA SER A 32 -6.21 22.65 -8.63
C SER A 32 -5.36 21.97 -7.54
N VAL A 33 -5.98 21.35 -6.53
CA VAL A 33 -5.27 20.54 -5.51
C VAL A 33 -5.18 19.06 -5.89
N LEU A 34 -5.89 18.61 -6.93
CA LEU A 34 -5.69 17.29 -7.55
C LEU A 34 -4.70 17.37 -8.73
N GLY A 35 -3.70 18.25 -8.59
CA GLY A 35 -2.58 18.35 -9.51
C GLY A 35 -1.63 17.19 -9.28
N ASP A 36 -1.56 16.31 -10.28
CA ASP A 36 -0.46 15.40 -10.55
C ASP A 36 -0.01 14.58 -9.34
N ALA A 37 -0.67 13.44 -9.12
CA ALA A 37 -0.05 12.36 -8.38
C ALA A 37 1.17 11.89 -9.18
N GLY A 38 2.28 12.61 -9.02
CA GLY A 38 3.61 12.21 -9.44
C GLY A 38 3.86 10.87 -8.79
N SER A 39 3.53 9.81 -9.52
CA SER A 39 3.74 8.45 -9.09
C SER A 39 5.25 8.29 -8.89
N CYS A 40 5.67 8.16 -7.65
CA CYS A 40 7.05 7.85 -7.30
C CYS A 40 7.29 6.37 -7.62
N PHE A 41 7.25 6.01 -8.89
CA PHE A 41 7.88 4.78 -9.35
C PHE A 41 9.36 5.09 -9.39
N ALA A 42 10.08 4.64 -8.38
CA ALA A 42 11.49 4.37 -8.54
C ALA A 42 11.60 3.34 -9.66
N SER A 43 11.82 3.79 -10.89
CA SER A 43 12.24 2.93 -11.98
C SER A 43 13.50 2.22 -11.52
N LEU A 44 13.34 0.96 -11.08
CA LEU A 44 14.47 0.05 -10.98
C LEU A 44 15.07 0.03 -12.37
N ILE A 45 16.28 0.58 -12.48
CA ILE A 45 17.11 0.55 -13.67
C ILE A 45 17.06 -0.89 -14.20
N ILE A 46 16.39 -1.09 -15.35
CA ILE A 46 16.60 -2.29 -16.14
C ILE A 46 17.96 -2.07 -16.77
N GLU A 47 19.00 -2.40 -15.99
CA GLU A 47 20.32 -2.60 -16.55
C GLU A 47 20.20 -3.82 -17.44
N ASN A 48 20.42 -3.57 -18.73
CA ASN A 48 20.38 -4.55 -19.79
C ASN A 48 21.49 -5.58 -19.57
N GLU A 49 21.23 -6.56 -18.70
CA GLU A 49 21.96 -7.82 -18.63
C GLU A 49 20.92 -8.91 -18.41
N ALA A 50 20.61 -9.66 -19.47
CA ALA A 50 19.66 -10.78 -19.48
C ALA A 50 20.08 -11.98 -18.60
N THR A 51 20.97 -11.75 -17.63
CA THR A 51 21.58 -12.71 -16.70
C THR A 51 21.79 -12.17 -15.28
N SER A 52 21.61 -10.88 -15.03
CA SER A 52 21.87 -10.31 -13.70
C SER A 52 20.71 -10.64 -12.76
N LYS A 53 20.98 -11.48 -11.76
CA LYS A 53 19.99 -11.79 -10.72
C LYS A 53 19.69 -10.49 -9.97
N PRO A 54 18.41 -10.22 -9.66
CA PRO A 54 18.06 -8.98 -8.97
C PRO A 54 18.77 -8.89 -7.62
N LEU A 55 18.89 -7.66 -7.11
CA LEU A 55 19.44 -7.44 -5.78
C LEU A 55 18.65 -8.29 -4.75
N TYR A 56 19.38 -8.89 -3.80
CA TYR A 56 18.82 -9.80 -2.79
C TYR A 56 18.17 -11.09 -3.33
N TRP A 57 18.45 -11.52 -4.57
CA TRP A 57 17.81 -12.72 -5.14
C TRP A 57 17.89 -13.96 -4.24
N LYS A 58 19.00 -14.17 -3.50
CA LYS A 58 19.16 -15.34 -2.60
C LYS A 58 18.28 -15.27 -1.36
N VAL A 59 17.79 -14.09 -0.99
CA VAL A 59 16.87 -13.91 0.14
C VAL A 59 15.49 -14.47 -0.24
N THR A 60 15.03 -14.17 -1.45
CA THR A 60 13.74 -14.65 -1.97
C THR A 60 13.83 -16.04 -2.62
N ASN A 61 15.00 -16.41 -3.13
CA ASN A 61 15.30 -17.67 -3.79
C ASN A 61 16.55 -18.32 -3.17
N PRO A 62 16.42 -18.92 -1.98
CA PRO A 62 17.55 -19.51 -1.27
C PRO A 62 18.17 -20.66 -2.06
N THR A 63 19.50 -20.78 -2.01
CA THR A 63 20.23 -21.89 -2.64
C THR A 63 19.73 -23.26 -2.17
N LEU A 64 19.34 -23.37 -0.90
CA LEU A 64 18.64 -24.53 -0.35
C LEU A 64 17.18 -24.17 -0.05
N SER A 65 16.33 -24.30 -1.08
CA SER A 65 14.90 -24.03 -1.01
C SER A 65 14.12 -25.14 -0.30
N PRO A 66 12.89 -24.85 0.16
CA PRO A 66 12.01 -25.88 0.74
C PRO A 66 11.72 -27.04 -0.23
N SER A 67 11.70 -26.79 -1.55
CA SER A 67 11.43 -27.82 -2.56
C SER A 67 12.51 -28.91 -2.60
N HIS A 68 13.76 -28.56 -2.34
CA HIS A 68 14.87 -29.53 -2.26
C HIS A 68 14.76 -30.48 -1.06
N LEU A 69 13.84 -30.23 -0.12
CA LEU A 69 13.69 -30.96 1.13
C LEU A 69 12.31 -31.65 1.25
N GLN A 70 11.58 -31.82 0.15
CA GLN A 70 10.25 -32.43 0.16
C GLN A 70 10.30 -33.93 0.49
N ASP A 71 11.33 -34.65 0.02
CA ASP A 71 11.50 -36.09 0.22
C ASP A 71 12.11 -36.44 1.59
N LEU A 72 12.43 -35.43 2.40
CA LEU A 72 12.98 -35.58 3.75
C LEU A 72 11.91 -35.18 4.76
N PRO A 73 11.04 -36.12 5.17
CA PRO A 73 9.97 -35.83 6.13
C PRO A 73 10.59 -35.33 7.44
N SER A 74 9.96 -34.31 8.02
CA SER A 74 10.40 -33.65 9.26
C SER A 74 11.79 -32.99 9.24
N PHE A 75 12.55 -33.07 8.14
CA PHE A 75 13.85 -32.42 8.07
C PHE A 75 13.69 -30.90 8.01
N THR A 76 14.30 -30.21 8.97
CA THR A 76 14.40 -28.76 9.02
C THR A 76 15.76 -28.37 9.57
N ARG A 77 16.29 -27.21 9.12
CA ARG A 77 17.49 -26.61 9.71
C ARG A 77 17.15 -25.56 10.77
N SER A 78 15.85 -25.36 11.03
CA SER A 78 15.39 -24.41 12.04
C SER A 78 15.56 -25.01 13.43
N VAL A 79 16.00 -24.19 14.37
CA VAL A 79 16.25 -24.57 15.77
C VAL A 79 15.73 -23.44 16.66
N TYR A 80 15.07 -23.78 17.76
CA TYR A 80 14.62 -22.84 18.77
C TYR A 80 15.21 -23.28 20.12
N GLU A 81 16.09 -22.44 20.66
CA GLU A 81 16.73 -22.62 21.96
C GLU A 81 16.35 -21.47 22.90
N ARG A 82 16.76 -21.57 24.15
CA ARG A 82 16.39 -20.62 25.22
C ARG A 82 16.82 -19.17 24.96
N ASP A 83 17.98 -18.98 24.34
CA ASP A 83 18.64 -17.68 24.17
C ASP A 83 18.87 -17.29 22.71
N HIS A 84 18.50 -18.16 21.76
CA HIS A 84 18.61 -17.89 20.33
C HIS A 84 17.68 -18.78 19.50
N ALA A 85 17.43 -18.33 18.27
CA ALA A 85 16.70 -19.12 17.29
C ALA A 85 17.37 -19.01 15.92
N ILE A 86 17.34 -20.11 15.17
CA ILE A 86 17.67 -20.16 13.75
C ILE A 86 16.39 -20.49 13.02
N ILE A 87 15.88 -19.56 12.21
CA ILE A 87 14.62 -19.72 11.49
C ILE A 87 14.94 -19.75 10.00
N THR A 88 14.54 -20.83 9.31
CA THR A 88 14.91 -21.08 7.92
C THR A 88 13.70 -21.12 6.98
N PRO A 89 13.86 -20.90 5.67
CA PRO A 89 12.74 -20.76 4.73
C PRO A 89 11.70 -21.88 4.73
N LYS A 90 12.08 -23.11 5.10
CA LYS A 90 11.15 -24.26 5.18
C LYS A 90 10.17 -24.14 6.35
N SER A 91 10.53 -23.45 7.43
CA SER A 91 9.71 -23.34 8.63
C SER A 91 8.85 -22.07 8.69
N HIS A 92 8.84 -21.24 7.64
CA HIS A 92 7.96 -20.07 7.62
C HIS A 92 6.50 -20.51 7.48
N VAL A 93 5.65 -20.03 8.39
CA VAL A 93 4.20 -20.28 8.35
C VAL A 93 3.52 -19.01 7.89
N PHE A 94 2.92 -19.03 6.70
CA PHE A 94 2.24 -17.87 6.13
C PHE A 94 0.74 -17.89 6.46
N SER A 95 0.23 -16.79 7.02
CA SER A 95 -1.19 -16.57 7.31
C SER A 95 -1.64 -15.18 6.81
N PRO A 96 -2.94 -14.93 6.60
CA PRO A 96 -3.43 -13.59 6.29
C PRO A 96 -3.04 -12.59 7.39
N LEU A 97 -2.52 -11.42 7.00
CA LEU A 97 -2.21 -10.33 7.93
C LEU A 97 -3.49 -9.54 8.21
N PRO A 98 -3.96 -9.44 9.48
CA PRO A 98 -5.16 -8.69 9.82
C PRO A 98 -5.07 -7.23 9.35
N GLU A 99 -6.18 -6.67 8.90
CA GLU A 99 -6.29 -5.28 8.42
C GLU A 99 -5.51 -4.95 7.13
N TRP A 100 -4.78 -5.90 6.56
CA TRP A 100 -4.08 -5.74 5.28
C TRP A 100 -4.77 -6.51 4.16
N THR A 101 -4.98 -5.84 3.03
CA THR A 101 -5.56 -6.47 1.85
C THR A 101 -4.51 -7.26 1.07
N LYS A 102 -4.87 -8.46 0.60
CA LYS A 102 -4.04 -9.32 -0.28
C LYS A 102 -2.60 -9.52 0.25
N THR A 103 -2.43 -9.61 1.57
CA THR A 103 -1.11 -9.76 2.20
C THR A 103 -1.08 -10.99 3.10
N LEU A 104 -0.05 -11.83 2.91
CA LEU A 104 0.27 -12.92 3.83
C LEU A 104 1.47 -12.54 4.68
N GLU A 105 1.48 -12.91 5.94
CA GLU A 105 2.61 -12.71 6.85
C GLU A 105 3.13 -14.02 7.42
N ALA A 106 4.41 -14.05 7.75
CA ALA A 106 5.01 -15.10 8.57
C ALA A 106 5.80 -14.49 9.72
N TYR A 107 5.32 -14.65 10.96
CA TYR A 107 6.04 -14.23 12.17
C TYR A 107 7.32 -15.06 12.32
N LEU A 108 8.44 -14.37 12.53
CA LEU A 108 9.74 -14.97 12.82
C LEU A 108 10.07 -14.81 14.30
N ILE A 109 9.97 -13.60 14.84
CA ILE A 109 10.25 -13.29 16.24
C ILE A 109 9.06 -12.58 16.85
N THR A 110 8.66 -12.99 18.04
CA THR A 110 7.59 -12.35 18.82
C THR A 110 7.98 -12.25 20.31
N PRO A 111 7.30 -11.41 21.12
CA PRO A 111 7.62 -11.26 22.53
C PRO A 111 7.52 -12.54 23.38
N GLU A 112 6.74 -13.53 22.94
CA GLU A 112 6.66 -14.85 23.57
C GLU A 112 8.01 -15.59 23.55
N MET A 113 8.93 -15.19 22.66
CA MET A 113 10.30 -15.70 22.59
C MET A 113 11.28 -14.93 23.52
N GLY A 114 10.79 -13.98 24.31
CA GLY A 114 11.62 -13.12 25.19
C GLY A 114 12.20 -11.88 24.51
N ALA A 115 11.78 -11.57 23.27
CA ALA A 115 12.16 -10.36 22.57
C ALA A 115 11.29 -9.15 22.98
N HIS A 116 11.80 -7.94 22.78
CA HIS A 116 11.03 -6.69 22.94
C HIS A 116 10.59 -6.09 21.61
N PHE A 117 10.57 -6.91 20.56
CA PHE A 117 10.18 -6.51 19.21
C PHE A 117 9.49 -7.68 18.51
N VAL A 118 8.83 -7.37 17.41
CA VAL A 118 8.25 -8.34 16.49
C VAL A 118 9.02 -8.27 15.17
N MET A 119 9.29 -9.42 14.56
CA MET A 119 9.85 -9.53 13.21
C MET A 119 9.01 -10.49 12.40
N TYR A 120 8.56 -10.08 11.21
CA TYR A 120 7.77 -10.91 10.31
C TYR A 120 8.18 -10.67 8.85
N LEU A 121 7.84 -11.62 7.98
CA LEU A 121 7.94 -11.48 6.53
C LEU A 121 6.56 -11.20 5.95
N GLY A 122 6.37 -10.01 5.38
CA GLY A 122 5.18 -9.66 4.60
C GLY A 122 5.33 -10.07 3.14
N LYS A 123 4.40 -10.87 2.63
CA LYS A 123 4.19 -11.17 1.21
C LYS A 123 2.97 -10.41 0.71
N MET A 124 3.21 -9.26 0.11
CA MET A 124 2.19 -8.48 -0.58
C MET A 124 1.93 -9.10 -1.94
N GLN A 125 0.68 -9.44 -2.23
CA GLN A 125 0.27 -9.94 -3.54
C GLN A 125 -0.21 -8.79 -4.41
N ASP A 126 -0.21 -9.02 -5.72
CA ASP A 126 -0.62 -7.99 -6.67
C ASP A 126 -2.07 -7.56 -6.44
N PHE A 127 -2.28 -6.25 -6.49
CA PHE A 127 -3.61 -5.65 -6.58
C PHE A 127 -3.98 -5.58 -8.06
N ASP A 128 -5.05 -6.28 -8.46
CA ASP A 128 -5.64 -6.05 -9.77
C ASP A 128 -6.32 -4.67 -9.74
N CYS A 129 -5.87 -3.74 -10.60
CA CYS A 129 -6.39 -2.37 -10.68
C CYS A 129 -7.85 -2.29 -11.19
N LYS A 130 -8.56 -3.41 -11.28
CA LYS A 130 -9.97 -3.48 -11.66
C LYS A 130 -10.93 -3.35 -10.48
N ASP A 131 -10.42 -3.46 -9.25
CA ASP A 131 -11.24 -3.49 -8.03
C ASP A 131 -11.28 -2.13 -7.28
N SER A 132 -10.81 -1.05 -7.92
CA SER A 132 -10.75 0.32 -7.36
C SER A 132 -11.76 1.27 -8.01
#